data_AF-A0A7W1P5P3-F1
#
_entry.id   AF-A0A7W1P5P3-F1
#
_cell.length_a   1.000
_cell.length_b   1.000
_cell.length_c   1.000
_cell.angle_alpha   90.00
_cell.angle_beta   90.00
_cell.angle_gamma   90.00
#
_symmetry.space_group_name_H-M   'P 1'
#
loop_
_entity.id
_entity.type
_entity.pdbx_description
1 polymer ?
#
loop_
_entity_poly.entity_id
_entity_poly.type
_entity_poly.pdbx_seq_one_letter_code
_entity_poly.pdbx_strand_id
1 'polypeptide(L)'
;MLVATCADLLLLFPTSAAFTGRWLPSPVGALDDLAAAYTGSLTIREVGLSYVNYVRIFAAPLLGLVVPLGVFYWKRLPWVTRVVFVASVIGNLALYIAMGANAGAAHWMALFPWFVLASHLAGEHRLNARGWAAAVGVFLMSVALFLALFTATMNARTGSFAKHGMLPGIGAELRERDSQAKATARSTGRVGADGLASYLSQGYFAVYLSLHEPFVPGYGVGNSMFLQRQVARLLGDQEILRRPYPQRIERVGWSASGYWATIYPWIASDVGFPGTVLVLLGIGWLAGRVWLDVVGGQNPFAVALLGQVLILLYYIPAHNKVMHSGEGVFGFWVLLAAWAFTRRRPAQTSAV
;
A
#
# COMPACT_ATOMS: atom_id res chain seq x y z
N MET A 1 13.35 -16.20 -7.97
CA MET A 1 13.44 -15.65 -6.60
C MET A 1 14.78 -14.93 -6.37
N LEU A 2 15.92 -15.63 -6.37
CA LEU A 2 17.24 -14.99 -6.12
C LEU A 2 17.48 -13.73 -6.97
N VAL A 3 17.24 -13.79 -8.28
CA VAL A 3 17.36 -12.64 -9.19
C VAL A 3 16.49 -11.46 -8.73
N ALA A 4 15.25 -11.72 -8.31
CA ALA A 4 14.34 -10.68 -7.86
C ALA A 4 14.84 -10.00 -6.58
N THR A 5 15.31 -10.79 -5.62
CA THR A 5 15.84 -10.28 -4.36
C THR A 5 17.16 -9.53 -4.53
N CYS A 6 18.05 -10.00 -5.42
CA CYS A 6 19.28 -9.29 -5.75
C CYS A 6 18.98 -7.96 -6.44
N ALA A 7 18.00 -7.93 -7.36
CA ALA A 7 17.55 -6.69 -7.99
C ALA A 7 16.96 -5.71 -6.97
N ASP A 8 16.16 -6.19 -6.02
CA ASP A 8 15.60 -5.36 -4.94
C ASP A 8 16.70 -4.76 -4.05
N LEU A 9 17.67 -5.57 -3.61
CA LEU A 9 18.83 -5.06 -2.84
C LEU A 9 19.68 -4.08 -3.63
N LEU A 10 19.92 -4.34 -4.91
CA LEU A 10 20.70 -3.45 -5.76
C LEU A 10 19.97 -2.11 -5.94
N LEU A 11 18.64 -2.14 -6.10
CA LEU A 11 17.83 -0.92 -6.20
C LEU A 11 17.61 -0.23 -4.87
N LEU A 12 17.82 -0.89 -3.73
CA LEU A 12 17.67 -0.29 -2.40
C LEU A 12 18.54 0.95 -2.23
N PHE A 13 19.81 0.90 -2.65
CA PHE A 13 20.76 2.00 -2.50
C PHE A 13 20.38 3.27 -3.28
N PRO A 14 20.17 3.22 -4.62
CA PRO A 14 19.73 4.39 -5.36
C PRO A 14 18.34 4.86 -4.92
N THR A 15 17.45 3.95 -4.48
CA THR A 15 16.15 4.34 -3.91
C THR A 15 16.32 5.11 -2.61
N SER A 16 17.21 4.65 -1.73
CA SER A 16 17.53 5.35 -0.49
C SER A 16 18.08 6.74 -0.77
N ALA A 17 19.01 6.87 -1.72
CA ALA A 17 19.55 8.17 -2.11
C ALA A 17 18.44 9.08 -2.66
N ALA A 18 17.57 8.56 -3.52
CA ALA A 18 16.49 9.31 -4.12
C ALA A 18 15.38 9.71 -3.13
N PHE A 19 15.19 8.98 -2.03
CA PHE A 19 14.08 9.20 -1.08
C PHE A 19 14.51 9.83 0.24
N THR A 20 15.79 9.71 0.62
CA THR A 20 16.31 10.18 1.91
C THR A 20 17.56 11.04 1.78
N GLY A 21 18.11 11.19 0.57
CA GLY A 21 19.37 11.90 0.32
C GLY A 21 20.62 11.12 0.73
N ARG A 22 20.48 9.88 1.21
CA ARG A 22 21.58 9.02 1.64
C ARG A 22 21.53 7.66 0.93
N TRP A 23 22.68 7.18 0.43
CA TRP A 23 22.79 5.87 -0.23
C TRP A 23 22.43 4.69 0.67
N LEU A 24 22.68 4.81 1.97
CA LEU A 24 22.27 3.85 2.99
C LEU A 24 21.16 4.45 3.85
N PRO A 25 20.06 3.70 4.09
CA PRO A 25 18.99 4.19 4.96
C PRO A 25 19.51 4.28 6.40
N SER A 26 19.18 5.37 7.08
CA SER A 26 19.60 5.64 8.47
C SER A 26 18.37 5.61 9.39
N PRO A 27 17.86 4.42 9.76
CA PRO A 27 16.65 4.32 10.57
C PRO A 27 16.86 4.90 11.98
N VAL A 28 18.05 4.77 12.56
CA VAL A 28 18.35 5.29 13.91
C VAL A 28 18.19 6.81 13.95
N GLY A 29 18.83 7.55 13.03
CA GLY A 29 18.70 9.00 12.99
C GLY A 29 17.28 9.48 12.67
N ALA A 30 16.48 8.67 11.95
CA ALA A 30 15.08 8.98 11.70
C ALA A 30 14.18 8.72 12.92
N LEU A 31 14.55 7.80 13.81
CA LEU A 31 13.81 7.54 15.05
C LEU A 31 13.96 8.69 16.06
N ASP A 32 15.08 9.44 16.00
CA ASP A 32 15.31 10.62 16.85
C ASP A 32 14.34 11.76 16.51
N ASP A 33 14.01 11.95 15.23
CA ASP A 33 13.01 12.91 14.76
C ASP A 33 12.23 12.39 13.54
N LEU A 34 11.17 11.62 13.83
CA LEU A 34 10.29 11.05 12.80
C LEU A 34 9.54 12.11 11.98
N ALA A 35 9.33 13.30 12.53
CA ALA A 35 8.63 14.38 11.82
C ALA A 35 9.55 15.00 10.77
N ALA A 36 10.78 15.35 11.15
CA ALA A 36 11.79 15.88 10.23
C ALA A 36 12.19 14.85 9.17
N ALA A 37 12.32 13.57 9.53
CA ALA A 37 12.57 12.50 8.56
C ALA A 37 11.45 12.42 7.50
N TYR A 38 10.19 12.51 7.93
CA TYR A 38 9.05 12.48 7.02
C TYR A 38 9.00 13.70 6.10
N THR A 39 9.05 14.91 6.65
CA THR A 39 8.98 16.15 5.86
C THR A 39 10.19 16.28 4.92
N GLY A 40 11.39 15.96 5.40
CA GLY A 40 12.60 15.95 4.58
C GLY A 40 12.49 14.96 3.41
N SER A 41 11.97 13.75 3.66
CA SER A 41 11.78 12.76 2.58
C SER A 41 10.76 13.23 1.53
N LEU A 42 9.72 13.97 1.92
CA LEU A 42 8.75 14.53 0.97
C LEU A 42 9.41 15.55 0.06
N THR A 43 10.13 16.52 0.64
CA THR A 43 10.85 17.55 -0.12
C THR A 43 11.85 16.92 -1.09
N ILE A 44 12.64 15.95 -0.63
CA ILE A 44 13.61 15.25 -1.48
C ILE A 44 12.91 14.51 -2.62
N ARG A 45 11.75 13.89 -2.38
CA ARG A 45 11.02 13.13 -3.41
C ARG A 45 10.33 14.03 -4.43
N GLU A 46 9.99 15.27 -4.07
CA GLU A 46 9.46 16.27 -4.99
C GLU A 46 10.51 16.75 -5.99
N VAL A 47 11.76 16.94 -5.53
CA VAL A 47 12.89 17.40 -6.38
C VAL A 47 13.79 16.27 -6.90
N GLY A 48 13.53 15.04 -6.44
CA GLY A 48 14.48 13.94 -6.48
C GLY A 48 14.75 13.34 -7.87
N LEU A 49 15.64 12.34 -7.88
CA LEU A 49 16.13 11.67 -9.08
C LEU A 49 15.03 10.87 -9.78
N SER A 50 14.33 11.53 -10.71
CA SER A 50 13.18 10.98 -11.42
C SER A 50 13.49 9.66 -12.14
N TYR A 51 14.72 9.47 -12.63
CA TYR A 51 15.14 8.23 -13.30
C TYR A 51 15.13 7.00 -12.38
N VAL A 52 15.46 7.14 -11.08
CA VAL A 52 15.42 6.02 -10.13
C VAL A 52 13.99 5.50 -10.00
N ASN A 53 13.01 6.41 -9.93
CA ASN A 53 11.60 6.05 -9.90
C ASN A 53 11.20 5.30 -11.18
N TYR A 54 11.63 5.73 -12.36
CA TYR A 54 11.34 5.02 -13.61
C TYR A 54 11.96 3.62 -13.65
N VAL A 55 13.21 3.46 -13.21
CA VAL A 55 13.85 2.13 -13.10
C VAL A 55 13.05 1.22 -12.17
N ARG A 56 12.61 1.75 -11.01
CA ARG A 56 11.74 1.01 -10.09
C ARG A 56 10.39 0.65 -10.70
N ILE A 57 9.78 1.55 -11.48
CA ILE A 57 8.51 1.29 -12.18
C ILE A 57 8.67 0.08 -13.10
N PHE A 58 9.71 0.04 -13.94
CA PHE A 58 9.95 -1.10 -14.83
C PHE A 58 10.35 -2.38 -14.08
N ALA A 59 11.09 -2.25 -12.98
CA ALA A 59 11.46 -3.37 -12.12
C ALA A 59 10.31 -3.87 -11.22
N ALA A 60 9.21 -3.11 -11.10
CA ALA A 60 8.10 -3.39 -10.19
C ALA A 60 7.54 -4.82 -10.26
N PRO A 61 7.39 -5.46 -11.43
CA PRO A 61 6.88 -6.82 -11.50
C PRO A 61 7.84 -7.81 -10.84
N LEU A 62 9.15 -7.56 -10.97
CA LEU A 62 10.21 -8.34 -10.33
C LEU A 62 10.26 -8.09 -8.82
N LEU A 63 10.20 -6.82 -8.40
CA LEU A 63 10.17 -6.42 -6.98
C LEU A 63 8.93 -7.01 -6.27
N GLY A 64 7.79 -7.02 -6.96
CA GLY A 64 6.55 -7.62 -6.50
C GLY A 64 6.61 -9.14 -6.28
N LEU A 65 7.64 -9.83 -6.78
CA LEU A 65 7.84 -11.26 -6.50
C LEU A 65 8.51 -11.52 -5.15
N VAL A 66 9.28 -10.56 -4.63
CA VAL A 66 10.23 -10.80 -3.53
C VAL A 66 9.51 -11.27 -2.27
N VAL A 67 8.57 -10.46 -1.77
CA VAL A 67 7.83 -10.77 -0.53
C VAL A 67 6.94 -11.99 -0.69
N PRO A 68 6.04 -12.05 -1.71
CA PRO A 68 5.09 -13.14 -1.82
C PRO A 68 5.78 -14.49 -1.98
N LEU A 69 6.76 -14.60 -2.88
CA LEU A 69 7.46 -15.87 -3.13
C LEU A 69 8.43 -16.22 -1.99
N GLY A 70 9.06 -15.22 -1.36
CA GLY A 70 9.97 -15.41 -0.25
C GLY A 70 9.30 -16.09 0.94
N VAL A 71 8.13 -15.58 1.33
CA VAL A 71 7.34 -16.16 2.43
C VAL A 71 6.69 -17.47 2.00
N PHE A 72 6.06 -17.50 0.82
CA PHE A 72 5.28 -18.65 0.38
C PHE A 72 6.11 -19.91 0.13
N TYR A 73 7.32 -19.78 -0.45
CA TYR A 73 8.20 -20.91 -0.78
C TYR A 73 9.42 -21.03 0.15
N TRP A 74 9.44 -20.37 1.31
CA TRP A 74 10.54 -20.35 2.29
C TRP A 74 11.30 -21.68 2.45
N LYS A 75 10.61 -22.81 2.64
CA LYS A 75 11.23 -24.14 2.84
C LYS A 75 11.98 -24.63 1.60
N ARG A 76 11.55 -24.25 0.39
CA ARG A 76 12.21 -24.61 -0.88
C ARG A 76 13.39 -23.70 -1.24
N LEU A 77 13.51 -22.54 -0.59
CA LEU A 77 14.59 -21.61 -0.88
C LEU A 77 15.94 -22.13 -0.35
N PRO A 78 17.02 -22.06 -1.14
CA PRO A 78 18.36 -22.33 -0.64
C PRO A 78 18.77 -21.26 0.37
N TRP A 79 19.70 -21.58 1.26
CA TRP A 79 20.09 -20.71 2.37
C TRP A 79 20.54 -19.32 1.89
N VAL A 80 21.30 -19.24 0.78
CA VAL A 80 21.75 -17.97 0.20
C VAL A 80 20.55 -17.09 -0.14
N THR A 81 19.55 -17.65 -0.82
CA THR A 81 18.35 -16.89 -1.18
C THR A 81 17.56 -16.44 0.06
N ARG A 82 17.55 -17.23 1.14
CA ARG A 82 16.93 -16.83 2.41
C ARG A 82 17.66 -15.64 3.05
N VAL A 83 19.00 -15.67 3.10
CA VAL A 83 19.80 -14.58 3.66
C VAL A 83 19.61 -13.30 2.85
N VAL A 84 19.72 -13.39 1.52
CA VAL A 84 19.50 -12.25 0.62
C VAL A 84 18.07 -11.71 0.76
N PHE A 85 17.07 -12.59 0.93
CA PHE A 85 15.68 -12.19 1.18
C PHE A 85 15.54 -11.43 2.49
N VAL A 86 16.04 -11.97 3.59
CA VAL A 86 15.98 -11.31 4.91
C VAL A 86 16.68 -9.95 4.85
N ALA A 87 17.84 -9.86 4.19
CA ALA A 87 18.53 -8.59 3.99
C ALA A 87 17.68 -7.58 3.19
N SER A 88 16.99 -8.02 2.14
CA SER A 88 16.05 -7.20 1.36
C SER A 88 14.88 -6.70 2.21
N VAL A 89 14.27 -7.56 3.04
CA VAL A 89 13.19 -7.19 3.95
C VAL A 89 13.65 -6.14 4.96
N ILE A 90 14.77 -6.38 5.64
CA ILE A 90 15.34 -5.46 6.63
C ILE A 90 15.71 -4.14 5.97
N GLY A 91 16.33 -4.16 4.78
CA GLY A 91 16.71 -2.98 4.03
C GLY A 91 15.50 -2.12 3.64
N ASN A 92 14.43 -2.74 3.13
CA ASN A 92 13.19 -2.02 2.82
C ASN A 92 12.54 -1.44 4.09
N LEU A 93 12.47 -2.19 5.19
CA LEU A 93 11.95 -1.68 6.46
C LEU A 93 12.77 -0.49 6.96
N ALA A 94 14.11 -0.59 6.91
CA ALA A 94 15.02 0.49 7.29
C ALA A 94 14.81 1.73 6.40
N LEU A 95 14.59 1.56 5.10
CA LEU A 95 14.26 2.66 4.19
C LEU A 95 12.95 3.35 4.57
N TYR A 96 11.88 2.59 4.84
CA TYR A 96 10.60 3.20 5.23
C TYR A 96 10.67 3.92 6.58
N ILE A 97 11.42 3.38 7.56
CA ILE A 97 11.70 4.06 8.83
C ILE A 97 12.52 5.33 8.58
N ALA A 98 13.56 5.27 7.74
CA ALA A 98 14.38 6.43 7.37
C ALA A 98 13.59 7.54 6.67
N MET A 99 12.51 7.18 5.96
CA MET A 99 11.55 8.13 5.37
C MET A 99 10.50 8.63 6.37
N GLY A 100 10.50 8.17 7.63
CA GLY A 100 9.44 8.46 8.59
C GLY A 100 8.05 7.99 8.14
N ALA A 101 7.98 6.91 7.34
CA ALA A 101 6.77 6.44 6.69
C ALA A 101 6.34 5.04 7.18
N ASN A 102 5.07 4.92 7.58
CA ASN A 102 4.52 3.67 8.15
C ASN A 102 4.09 2.64 7.10
N ALA A 103 4.05 3.01 5.81
CA ALA A 103 3.48 2.16 4.76
C ALA A 103 4.22 0.82 4.59
N GLY A 104 5.55 0.82 4.68
CA GLY A 104 6.35 -0.41 4.58
C GLY A 104 6.01 -1.42 5.66
N ALA A 105 6.01 -1.00 6.92
CA ALA A 105 5.64 -1.84 8.05
C ALA A 105 4.19 -2.34 7.95
N ALA A 106 3.26 -1.48 7.51
CA ALA A 106 1.87 -1.85 7.30
C ALA A 106 1.72 -2.97 6.25
N HIS A 107 2.43 -2.88 5.11
CA HIS A 107 2.39 -3.92 4.08
C HIS A 107 2.87 -5.28 4.61
N TRP A 108 3.95 -5.30 5.39
CA TRP A 108 4.49 -6.53 5.98
C TRP A 108 3.54 -7.17 6.96
N MET A 109 3.02 -6.37 7.90
CA MET A 109 2.01 -6.80 8.87
C MET A 109 0.78 -7.38 8.18
N ALA A 110 0.31 -6.71 7.11
CA ALA A 110 -0.88 -7.10 6.38
C ALA A 110 -0.67 -8.39 5.57
N LEU A 111 0.44 -8.52 4.85
CA LEU A 111 0.63 -9.60 3.87
C LEU A 111 1.17 -10.91 4.47
N PHE A 112 2.03 -10.81 5.48
CA PHE A 112 2.68 -11.98 6.09
C PHE A 112 1.70 -13.10 6.49
N PRO A 113 0.63 -12.85 7.28
CA PRO A 113 -0.28 -13.93 7.70
C PRO A 113 -0.97 -14.60 6.52
N TRP A 114 -1.32 -13.85 5.46
CA TRP A 114 -1.96 -14.42 4.27
C TRP A 114 -1.03 -15.33 3.49
N PHE A 115 0.24 -14.99 3.35
CA PHE A 115 1.18 -15.86 2.64
C PHE A 115 1.55 -17.11 3.44
N VAL A 116 1.62 -17.01 4.76
CA VAL A 116 1.78 -18.18 5.63
C VAL A 116 0.57 -19.11 5.50
N LEU A 117 -0.65 -18.55 5.59
CA LEU A 117 -1.89 -19.31 5.43
C LEU A 117 -1.99 -19.93 4.03
N ALA A 118 -1.75 -19.16 2.98
CA ALA A 118 -1.81 -19.64 1.61
C ALA A 118 -0.78 -20.75 1.35
N SER A 119 0.44 -20.61 1.86
CA SER A 119 1.48 -21.64 1.76
C SER A 119 1.10 -22.92 2.52
N HIS A 120 0.42 -22.77 3.66
CA HIS A 120 -0.11 -23.91 4.41
C HIS A 120 -1.20 -24.65 3.62
N LEU A 121 -2.19 -23.91 3.12
CA LEU A 121 -3.32 -24.46 2.38
C LEU A 121 -2.90 -25.07 1.03
N ALA A 122 -1.89 -24.49 0.38
CA ALA A 122 -1.30 -25.05 -0.84
C ALA A 122 -0.47 -26.32 -0.60
N GLY A 123 -0.27 -26.72 0.66
CA GLY A 123 0.56 -27.89 1.01
C GLY A 123 2.06 -27.66 0.86
N GLU A 124 2.48 -26.45 0.48
CA GLU A 124 3.87 -26.04 0.35
C GLU A 124 4.57 -26.10 1.71
N HIS A 125 3.96 -25.49 2.73
CA HIS A 125 4.44 -25.55 4.11
C HIS A 125 3.37 -26.10 5.06
N ARG A 126 3.39 -27.40 5.30
CA ARG A 126 2.60 -27.99 6.40
C ARG A 126 3.20 -27.56 7.74
N LEU A 127 2.49 -26.70 8.46
CA LEU A 127 2.86 -26.21 9.78
C LEU A 127 2.24 -27.12 10.84
N ASN A 128 3.05 -27.55 11.80
CA ASN A 128 2.57 -28.18 13.03
C ASN A 128 2.16 -27.09 14.04
N ALA A 129 1.64 -27.48 15.21
CA ALA A 129 1.22 -26.53 16.24
C ALA A 129 2.33 -25.53 16.64
N ARG A 130 3.59 -25.98 16.73
CA ARG A 130 4.74 -25.11 17.02
C ARG A 130 5.01 -24.10 15.91
N GLY A 131 4.90 -24.52 14.64
CA GLY A 131 5.03 -23.63 13.48
C GLY A 131 3.94 -22.56 13.43
N TRP A 132 2.70 -22.93 13.77
CA TRP A 132 1.60 -21.98 13.91
C TRP A 132 1.83 -20.99 15.06
N ALA A 133 2.24 -21.47 16.23
CA ALA A 133 2.57 -20.61 17.36
C ALA A 133 3.67 -19.59 17.00
N ALA A 134 4.72 -20.02 16.29
CA ALA A 134 5.77 -19.13 15.81
C ALA A 134 5.25 -18.10 14.79
N ALA A 135 4.44 -18.51 13.81
CA ALA A 135 3.86 -17.59 12.83
C ALA A 135 2.95 -16.55 13.49
N VAL A 136 2.11 -16.96 14.44
CA VAL A 136 1.25 -16.06 15.22
C VAL A 136 2.11 -15.13 16.08
N GLY A 137 3.15 -15.62 16.75
CA GLY A 137 4.07 -14.80 17.53
C GLY A 137 4.76 -13.73 16.67
N VAL A 138 5.26 -14.09 15.48
CA VAL A 138 5.85 -13.13 14.53
C VAL A 138 4.82 -12.11 14.06
N PHE A 139 3.60 -12.54 13.75
CA PHE A 139 2.52 -11.63 13.37
C PHE A 139 2.19 -10.64 14.49
N LEU A 140 1.97 -11.12 15.73
CA LEU A 140 1.68 -10.26 16.88
C LEU A 140 2.83 -9.29 17.17
N MET A 141 4.08 -9.74 17.07
CA MET A 141 5.26 -8.88 17.20
C MET A 141 5.27 -7.80 16.10
N SER A 142 4.95 -8.15 14.85
CA SER A 142 4.88 -7.19 13.75
C SER A 142 3.77 -6.15 13.94
N VAL A 143 2.61 -6.57 14.46
CA VAL A 143 1.50 -5.68 14.81
C VAL A 143 1.91 -4.73 15.94
N ALA A 144 2.53 -5.24 16.99
CA ALA A 144 3.01 -4.42 18.12
C ALA A 144 4.04 -3.38 17.66
N LEU A 145 5.02 -3.80 16.84
CA LEU A 145 6.03 -2.90 16.28
C LEU A 145 5.41 -1.84 15.36
N PHE A 146 4.47 -2.24 14.50
CA PHE A 146 3.74 -1.32 13.64
C PHE A 146 2.97 -0.29 14.47
N LEU A 147 2.21 -0.72 15.48
CA LEU A 147 1.43 0.18 16.33
C LEU A 147 2.32 1.15 17.12
N ALA A 148 3.48 0.68 17.62
CA ALA A 148 4.45 1.52 18.29
C ALA A 148 5.01 2.59 17.34
N LEU A 149 5.51 2.20 16.16
CA LEU A 149 6.06 3.12 15.16
C LEU A 149 4.98 4.08 14.62
N PHE A 150 3.79 3.58 14.35
CA PHE A 150 2.66 4.36 13.89
C PHE A 150 2.29 5.43 14.92
N THR A 151 2.16 5.02 16.18
CA THR A 151 1.84 5.92 17.29
C THR A 151 2.94 6.97 17.48
N ALA A 152 4.22 6.58 17.46
CA ALA A 152 5.34 7.51 17.55
C ALA A 152 5.31 8.53 16.40
N THR A 153 5.07 8.07 15.17
CA THR A 153 4.96 8.92 13.99
C THR A 153 3.79 9.90 14.08
N MET A 154 2.61 9.44 14.52
CA MET A 154 1.44 10.30 14.70
C MET A 154 1.66 11.33 15.82
N ASN A 155 2.46 10.98 16.85
CA ASN A 155 2.87 11.89 17.92
C ASN A 155 4.04 12.80 17.55
N ALA A 156 4.80 12.53 16.49
CA ALA A 156 5.84 13.43 16.00
C ALA A 156 5.23 14.49 15.05
N ARG A 157 4.35 14.10 14.14
CA ARG A 157 3.81 14.98 13.09
C ARG A 157 2.93 16.10 13.64
N THR A 158 3.35 17.35 13.48
CA THR A 158 2.59 18.56 13.86
C THR A 158 1.30 18.74 13.05
N GLY A 159 1.26 18.27 11.80
CA GLY A 159 0.06 18.24 10.93
C GLY A 159 -0.84 17.00 11.10
N SER A 160 -0.58 16.16 12.11
CA SER A 160 -1.42 14.99 12.37
C SER A 160 -2.80 15.41 12.86
N PHE A 161 -3.85 15.19 12.07
CA PHE A 161 -5.25 15.39 12.47
C PHE A 161 -5.58 14.65 13.78
N ALA A 162 -4.89 13.55 14.09
CA ALA A 162 -5.08 12.80 15.32
C ALA A 162 -4.63 13.57 16.58
N LYS A 163 -3.61 14.42 16.46
CA LYS A 163 -3.20 15.32 17.55
C LYS A 163 -4.25 16.41 17.79
N HIS A 164 -4.82 16.94 16.71
CA HIS A 164 -5.77 18.06 16.76
C HIS A 164 -7.21 17.60 17.02
N GLY A 165 -7.55 16.33 16.78
CA GLY A 165 -8.91 15.78 16.94
C GLY A 165 -9.93 16.37 15.95
N MET A 166 -9.46 16.97 14.88
CA MET A 166 -10.26 17.60 13.84
C MET A 166 -9.63 17.24 12.48
N LEU A 167 -10.44 17.18 11.43
CA LEU A 167 -9.97 17.20 10.05
C LEU A 167 -9.81 18.68 9.60
N PRO A 168 -8.61 19.28 9.68
CA PRO A 168 -8.42 20.68 9.33
C PRO A 168 -8.84 20.96 7.87
N GLY A 169 -9.66 21.99 7.65
CA GLY A 169 -10.18 22.35 6.32
C GLY A 169 -11.68 22.09 6.13
N ILE A 170 -12.30 21.24 6.95
CA ILE A 170 -13.74 20.96 6.88
C ILE A 170 -14.43 21.20 8.23
N GLY A 171 -13.67 21.52 9.28
CA GLY A 171 -14.21 21.79 10.62
C GLY A 171 -14.86 20.58 11.30
N ALA A 172 -14.78 19.40 10.69
CA ALA A 172 -15.33 18.17 11.24
C ALA A 172 -14.46 17.72 12.43
N GLU A 173 -14.98 17.88 13.64
CA GLU A 173 -14.40 17.27 14.83
C GLU A 173 -14.55 15.75 14.73
N LEU A 174 -13.48 15.01 15.04
CA LEU A 174 -13.52 13.53 15.05
C LEU A 174 -14.45 13.00 16.16
N ARG A 175 -14.93 13.85 17.08
CA ARG A 175 -16.03 13.60 18.02
C ARG A 175 -16.43 14.87 18.78
N GLU A 176 -17.70 15.28 18.75
CA GLU A 176 -18.29 16.11 19.81
C GLU A 176 -18.41 15.25 21.08
N ARG A 177 -17.37 15.21 21.93
CA ARG A 177 -17.56 14.84 23.34
C ARG A 177 -16.54 15.56 24.23
N ASP A 178 -17.12 16.31 25.17
CA ASP A 178 -16.57 16.98 26.34
C ASP A 178 -15.48 18.03 26.10
N SER A 179 -15.97 19.25 25.95
CA SER A 179 -15.28 20.55 26.03
C SER A 179 -14.49 20.77 27.33
N GLN A 180 -14.56 19.90 28.33
CA GLN A 180 -13.79 20.02 29.58
C GLN A 180 -12.58 19.07 29.68
N ALA A 181 -12.44 18.06 28.80
CA ALA A 181 -11.26 17.18 28.75
C ALA A 181 -10.22 17.61 27.70
N LYS A 182 -10.41 18.78 27.07
CA LYS A 182 -9.69 19.23 25.85
C LYS A 182 -8.31 19.87 26.08
N ALA A 183 -7.76 19.95 27.30
CA ALA A 183 -6.44 20.58 27.54
C ALA A 183 -5.39 19.69 28.22
N THR A 184 -5.79 18.62 28.91
CA THR A 184 -4.85 17.81 29.71
C THR A 184 -4.42 16.56 28.95
N ALA A 185 -3.21 16.62 28.38
CA ALA A 185 -2.40 15.51 27.87
C ALA A 185 -3.19 14.31 27.30
N ARG A 186 -3.58 14.35 26.01
CA ARG A 186 -3.98 13.11 25.31
C ARG A 186 -2.82 12.13 25.44
N SER A 187 -3.06 10.99 26.11
CA SER A 187 -2.03 9.97 26.26
C SER A 187 -1.53 9.53 24.87
N THR A 188 -0.24 9.24 24.77
CA THR A 188 0.44 8.84 23.52
C THR A 188 -0.35 7.76 22.77
N GLY A 189 -0.89 6.77 23.49
CA GLY A 189 -1.72 5.70 22.91
C GLY A 189 -3.05 6.16 22.32
N ARG A 190 -3.68 7.19 22.88
CA ARG A 190 -4.94 7.75 22.35
C ARG A 190 -4.72 8.40 20.99
N VAL A 191 -3.61 9.12 20.79
CA VAL A 191 -3.24 9.71 19.48
C VAL A 191 -3.05 8.62 18.42
N GLY A 192 -2.42 7.50 18.79
CA GLY A 192 -2.30 6.33 17.91
C GLY A 192 -3.65 5.75 17.53
N ALA A 193 -4.55 5.55 18.50
CA ALA A 193 -5.89 5.01 18.27
C ALA A 193 -6.75 5.94 17.39
N ASP A 194 -6.78 7.24 17.70
CA ASP A 194 -7.53 8.25 16.94
C ASP A 194 -6.98 8.35 15.50
N GLY A 195 -5.65 8.26 15.34
CA GLY A 195 -5.00 8.22 14.04
C GLY A 195 -5.42 7.01 13.21
N LEU A 196 -5.40 5.81 13.81
CA LEU A 196 -5.81 4.58 13.13
C LEU A 196 -7.30 4.63 12.75
N ALA A 197 -8.16 5.05 13.67
CA ALA A 197 -9.59 5.19 13.43
C ALA A 197 -9.89 6.17 12.29
N SER A 198 -9.15 7.28 12.23
CA SER A 198 -9.30 8.25 11.15
C SER A 198 -8.80 7.70 9.81
N TYR A 199 -7.68 6.98 9.73
CA TYR A 199 -7.26 6.34 8.47
C TYR A 199 -8.26 5.31 7.94
N LEU A 200 -9.04 4.68 8.82
CA LEU A 200 -10.08 3.71 8.44
C LEU A 200 -11.43 4.36 8.10
N SER A 201 -11.68 5.60 8.53
CA SER A 201 -12.99 6.25 8.40
C SER A 201 -13.01 7.49 7.52
N GLN A 202 -11.94 8.32 7.53
CA GLN A 202 -11.94 9.62 6.86
C GLN A 202 -12.21 9.52 5.36
N GLY A 203 -11.73 8.47 4.70
CA GLY A 203 -11.93 8.29 3.26
C GLY A 203 -13.37 8.02 2.84
N TYR A 204 -14.24 7.61 3.77
CA TYR A 204 -15.68 7.49 3.52
C TYR A 204 -16.37 8.85 3.55
N PHE A 205 -15.83 9.83 4.30
CA PHE A 205 -16.32 11.20 4.23
C PHE A 205 -16.03 11.82 2.85
N ALA A 206 -14.91 11.49 2.23
CA ALA A 206 -14.65 11.86 0.83
C ALA A 206 -15.70 11.28 -0.14
N VAL A 207 -16.25 10.08 0.14
CA VAL A 207 -17.37 9.51 -0.64
C VAL A 207 -18.61 10.37 -0.48
N TYR A 208 -18.97 10.73 0.75
CA TYR A 208 -20.10 11.62 1.03
C TYR A 208 -19.99 12.93 0.25
N LEU A 209 -18.83 13.59 0.28
CA LEU A 209 -18.60 14.82 -0.48
C LEU A 209 -18.70 14.57 -2.00
N SER A 210 -18.12 13.48 -2.49
CA SER A 210 -18.10 13.13 -3.91
C SER A 210 -19.48 12.76 -4.46
N LEU A 211 -20.40 12.26 -3.64
CA LEU A 211 -21.79 12.00 -4.05
C LEU A 211 -22.57 13.26 -4.41
N HIS A 212 -22.12 14.43 -3.94
CA HIS A 212 -22.72 15.73 -4.27
C HIS A 212 -22.10 16.38 -5.52
N GLU A 213 -21.09 15.74 -6.11
CA GLU A 213 -20.43 16.21 -7.31
C GLU A 213 -21.06 15.53 -8.56
N PRO A 214 -21.38 16.27 -9.64
CA PRO A 214 -21.84 15.65 -10.88
C PRO A 214 -20.75 14.74 -11.48
N PHE A 215 -21.12 13.68 -12.18
CA PHE A 215 -20.15 12.81 -12.85
C PHE A 215 -19.47 13.53 -14.01
N VAL A 216 -18.13 13.52 -14.00
CA VAL A 216 -17.29 14.00 -15.11
C VAL A 216 -16.32 12.87 -15.45
N PRO A 217 -16.31 12.36 -16.70
CA PRO A 217 -15.49 11.23 -17.05
C PRO A 217 -14.00 11.59 -16.98
N GLY A 218 -13.24 10.77 -16.25
CA GLY A 218 -11.78 10.77 -16.18
C GLY A 218 -11.11 10.00 -17.31
N TYR A 219 -11.87 9.50 -18.29
CA TYR A 219 -11.38 8.76 -19.47
C TYR A 219 -10.48 7.55 -19.17
N GLY A 220 -10.73 6.87 -18.05
CA GLY A 220 -9.99 5.66 -17.66
C GLY A 220 -8.70 5.94 -16.87
N VAL A 221 -8.36 7.22 -16.63
CA VAL A 221 -7.17 7.59 -15.85
C VAL A 221 -7.54 8.21 -14.50
N GLY A 222 -8.81 8.54 -14.27
CA GLY A 222 -9.33 9.16 -13.06
C GLY A 222 -9.07 8.36 -11.79
N ASN A 223 -8.95 7.04 -11.88
CA ASN A 223 -8.65 6.15 -10.74
C ASN A 223 -7.18 6.14 -10.30
N SER A 224 -6.27 6.77 -11.04
CA SER A 224 -4.82 6.73 -10.81
C SER A 224 -4.18 8.11 -10.93
N MET A 225 -3.63 8.63 -9.83
CA MET A 225 -2.81 9.86 -9.88
C MET A 225 -1.57 9.70 -10.76
N PHE A 226 -1.00 8.49 -10.86
CA PHE A 226 0.11 8.24 -11.77
C PHE A 226 -0.33 8.42 -13.23
N LEU A 227 -1.40 7.73 -13.65
CA LEU A 227 -1.89 7.82 -15.03
C LEU A 227 -2.33 9.24 -15.38
N GLN A 228 -3.03 9.94 -14.47
CA GLN A 228 -3.39 11.35 -14.64
C GLN A 228 -2.17 12.21 -14.98
N ARG A 229 -1.10 12.12 -14.17
CA ARG A 229 0.14 12.89 -14.41
C ARG A 229 0.82 12.53 -15.72
N GLN A 230 0.81 11.25 -16.13
CA GLN A 230 1.43 10.85 -17.39
C GLN A 230 0.62 11.32 -18.59
N VAL A 231 -0.71 11.19 -18.56
CA VAL A 231 -1.58 11.64 -19.67
C VAL A 231 -1.61 13.17 -19.77
N ALA A 232 -1.70 13.89 -18.64
CA ALA A 232 -1.62 15.34 -18.64
C ALA A 232 -0.30 15.85 -19.24
N ARG A 233 0.82 15.16 -18.95
CA ARG A 233 2.13 15.49 -19.55
C ARG A 233 2.16 15.16 -21.05
N LEU A 234 1.61 14.02 -21.46
CA LEU A 234 1.66 13.55 -22.84
C LEU A 234 0.75 14.37 -23.77
N LEU A 235 -0.42 14.78 -23.29
CA LEU A 235 -1.40 15.56 -24.06
C LEU A 235 -1.26 17.08 -23.87
N GLY A 236 -0.46 17.52 -22.89
CA GLY A 236 -0.38 18.93 -22.49
C GLY A 236 -1.64 19.45 -21.77
N ASP A 237 -2.59 18.58 -21.43
CA ASP A 237 -3.86 18.95 -20.80
C ASP A 237 -3.78 18.79 -19.27
N GLN A 238 -3.62 19.90 -18.57
CA GLN A 238 -3.59 19.94 -17.10
C GLN A 238 -4.98 19.78 -16.47
N GLU A 239 -6.06 19.95 -17.24
CA GLU A 239 -7.43 19.82 -16.71
C GLU A 239 -7.73 18.38 -16.30
N ILE A 240 -7.04 17.40 -16.91
CA ILE A 240 -7.12 15.98 -16.52
C ILE A 240 -6.81 15.78 -15.04
N LEU A 241 -5.92 16.57 -14.46
CA LEU A 241 -5.55 16.47 -13.04
C LEU A 241 -6.68 16.92 -12.09
N ARG A 242 -7.63 17.73 -12.59
CA ARG A 242 -8.73 18.32 -11.80
C ARG A 242 -10.06 17.60 -11.98
N ARG A 243 -10.18 16.70 -12.95
CA ARG A 243 -11.41 15.94 -13.22
C ARG A 243 -11.83 14.94 -12.14
N PRO A 244 -10.93 14.17 -11.51
CA PRO A 244 -11.34 13.11 -10.62
C PRO A 244 -12.01 13.67 -9.35
N TYR A 245 -12.94 12.91 -8.79
CA TYR A 245 -13.72 13.32 -7.62
C TYR A 245 -12.85 13.84 -6.46
N PRO A 246 -11.78 13.14 -6.03
CA PRO A 246 -10.94 13.61 -4.92
C PRO A 246 -10.37 15.01 -5.12
N GLN A 247 -9.98 15.38 -6.34
CA GLN A 247 -9.47 16.73 -6.64
C GLN A 247 -10.60 17.76 -6.72
N ARG A 248 -11.80 17.37 -7.17
CA ARG A 248 -12.92 18.32 -7.27
C ARG A 248 -13.48 18.73 -5.92
N ILE A 249 -13.48 17.82 -4.95
CA ILE A 249 -13.92 18.11 -3.58
C ILE A 249 -12.91 18.96 -2.80
N GLU A 250 -11.76 19.32 -3.37
CA GLU A 250 -10.86 20.34 -2.80
C GLU A 250 -11.56 21.70 -2.65
N ARG A 251 -12.50 22.02 -3.54
CA ARG A 251 -13.27 23.28 -3.50
C ARG A 251 -14.13 23.44 -2.25
N VAL A 252 -14.43 22.34 -1.56
CA VAL A 252 -15.18 22.31 -0.30
C VAL A 252 -14.29 21.98 0.91
N GLY A 253 -12.96 22.14 0.76
CA GLY A 253 -12.00 22.04 1.85
C GLY A 253 -11.36 20.66 2.05
N TRP A 254 -11.65 19.67 1.19
CA TRP A 254 -11.00 18.35 1.24
C TRP A 254 -9.70 18.33 0.44
N SER A 255 -8.54 18.49 1.09
CA SER A 255 -7.24 18.36 0.40
C SER A 255 -7.01 16.94 -0.15
N ALA A 256 -6.91 16.77 -1.47
CA ALA A 256 -6.73 15.44 -2.08
C ALA A 256 -5.32 14.86 -1.86
N SER A 257 -4.34 15.72 -1.59
CA SER A 257 -2.96 15.35 -1.26
C SER A 257 -2.73 15.21 0.25
N GLY A 258 -3.49 15.95 1.07
CA GLY A 258 -3.42 15.91 2.53
C GLY A 258 -4.25 14.79 3.16
N TYR A 259 -5.37 14.42 2.54
CA TYR A 259 -6.30 13.42 3.05
C TYR A 259 -6.48 12.23 2.12
N TRP A 260 -6.87 11.13 2.74
CA TRP A 260 -7.07 9.85 2.07
C TRP A 260 -8.52 9.70 1.66
N ALA A 261 -8.80 9.70 0.35
CA ALA A 261 -10.09 9.26 -0.18
C ALA A 261 -10.05 7.75 -0.42
N THR A 262 -11.08 7.02 0.05
CA THR A 262 -11.28 5.58 -0.23
C THR A 262 -11.09 5.24 -1.71
N ILE A 263 -10.97 3.97 -2.06
CA ILE A 263 -10.90 3.57 -3.46
C ILE A 263 -12.14 3.99 -4.29
N TYR A 264 -13.31 4.20 -3.66
CA TYR A 264 -14.57 4.41 -4.35
C TYR A 264 -14.62 5.68 -5.21
N PRO A 265 -14.27 6.88 -4.72
CA PRO A 265 -14.28 8.09 -5.55
C PRO A 265 -13.21 8.05 -6.65
N TRP A 266 -12.09 7.37 -6.42
CA TRP A 266 -11.08 7.14 -7.45
C TRP A 266 -11.66 6.33 -8.61
N ILE A 267 -12.27 5.17 -8.35
CA ILE A 267 -12.90 4.36 -9.41
C ILE A 267 -14.09 5.12 -10.02
N ALA A 268 -14.92 5.76 -9.20
CA ALA A 268 -16.10 6.50 -9.66
C ALA A 268 -15.73 7.64 -10.60
N SER A 269 -14.50 8.16 -10.53
CA SER A 269 -14.02 9.21 -11.45
C SER A 269 -13.97 8.74 -12.90
N ASP A 270 -13.91 7.44 -13.15
CA ASP A 270 -13.92 6.90 -14.53
C ASP A 270 -15.27 6.32 -14.93
N VAL A 271 -16.02 5.73 -13.99
CA VAL A 271 -17.23 4.93 -14.31
C VAL A 271 -18.49 5.37 -13.54
N GLY A 272 -18.42 6.43 -12.75
CA GLY A 272 -19.48 6.86 -11.83
C GLY A 272 -19.68 5.90 -10.67
N PHE A 273 -20.46 6.31 -9.65
CA PHE A 273 -20.72 5.46 -8.48
C PHE A 273 -21.42 4.13 -8.78
N PRO A 274 -22.41 4.05 -9.70
CA PRO A 274 -22.97 2.77 -10.11
C PRO A 274 -21.92 1.86 -10.77
N GLY A 275 -21.08 2.41 -11.65
CA GLY A 275 -20.00 1.64 -12.29
C GLY A 275 -18.95 1.15 -11.30
N THR A 276 -18.70 1.90 -10.21
CA THR A 276 -17.79 1.46 -9.14
C THR A 276 -18.22 0.13 -8.53
N VAL A 277 -19.53 -0.12 -8.37
CA VAL A 277 -20.04 -1.41 -7.87
C VAL A 277 -19.61 -2.55 -8.79
N LEU A 278 -19.73 -2.39 -10.10
CA LEU A 278 -19.32 -3.41 -11.08
C LEU A 278 -17.81 -3.65 -11.05
N VAL A 279 -17.01 -2.59 -10.93
CA VAL A 279 -15.55 -2.71 -10.83
C VAL A 279 -15.14 -3.46 -9.56
N LEU A 280 -15.80 -3.20 -8.42
CA LEU A 280 -15.52 -3.91 -7.16
C LEU A 280 -15.93 -5.39 -7.22
N LEU A 281 -17.04 -5.71 -7.88
CA LEU A 281 -17.41 -7.10 -8.17
C LEU A 281 -16.31 -7.78 -9.01
N GLY A 282 -15.76 -7.08 -10.00
CA GLY A 282 -14.61 -7.54 -10.79
C GLY A 282 -13.36 -7.77 -9.95
N ILE A 283 -13.03 -6.86 -9.03
CA ILE A 283 -11.90 -7.01 -8.08
C ILE A 283 -12.13 -8.22 -7.16
N GLY A 284 -13.34 -8.39 -6.62
CA GLY A 284 -13.68 -9.54 -5.78
C GLY A 284 -13.60 -10.87 -6.53
N TRP A 285 -14.09 -10.91 -7.77
CA TRP A 285 -13.95 -12.05 -8.66
C TRP A 285 -12.47 -12.38 -8.94
N LEU A 286 -11.66 -11.36 -9.25
CA LEU A 286 -10.22 -11.53 -9.47
C LEU A 286 -9.54 -12.09 -8.22
N ALA A 287 -9.83 -11.53 -7.05
CA ALA A 287 -9.29 -11.98 -5.77
C ALA A 287 -9.60 -13.47 -5.51
N GLY A 288 -10.85 -13.89 -5.73
CA GLY A 288 -11.25 -15.28 -5.59
C GLY A 288 -10.53 -16.20 -6.57
N ARG A 289 -10.40 -15.81 -7.84
CA ARG A 289 -9.69 -16.59 -8.87
C ARG A 289 -8.20 -16.74 -8.58
N VAL A 290 -7.54 -15.65 -8.19
CA VAL A 290 -6.12 -15.65 -7.84
C VAL A 290 -5.89 -16.51 -6.58
N TRP A 291 -6.75 -16.39 -5.57
CA TRP A 291 -6.68 -17.22 -4.37
C TRP A 291 -6.76 -18.72 -4.67
N LEU A 292 -7.73 -19.14 -5.49
CA LEU A 292 -7.88 -20.55 -5.89
C LEU A 292 -6.64 -21.08 -6.62
N ASP A 293 -6.05 -20.30 -7.52
CA ASP A 293 -4.83 -20.70 -8.24
C ASP A 293 -3.61 -20.77 -7.31
N VAL A 294 -3.53 -19.90 -6.29
CA VAL A 294 -2.49 -19.94 -5.25
C VAL A 294 -2.60 -21.19 -4.40
N VAL A 295 -3.79 -21.49 -3.87
CA VAL A 295 -4.03 -22.69 -3.05
C VAL A 295 -3.89 -23.96 -3.88
N GLY A 296 -4.21 -23.90 -5.18
CA GLY A 296 -3.93 -25.00 -6.11
C GLY A 296 -2.44 -25.22 -6.39
N GLY A 297 -1.55 -24.32 -5.96
CA GLY A 297 -0.10 -24.41 -6.17
C GLY A 297 0.34 -24.31 -7.64
N GLN A 298 -0.52 -23.77 -8.51
CA GLN A 298 -0.37 -23.94 -9.96
C GLN A 298 0.49 -22.88 -10.63
N ASN A 299 0.70 -21.72 -9.99
CA ASN A 299 1.34 -20.58 -10.65
C ASN A 299 2.03 -19.61 -9.64
N PRO A 300 3.36 -19.41 -9.72
CA PRO A 300 4.05 -18.45 -8.83
C PRO A 300 3.61 -17.00 -9.08
N PHE A 301 3.17 -16.63 -10.29
CA PHE A 301 2.64 -15.30 -10.56
C PHE A 301 1.29 -15.06 -9.86
N ALA A 302 0.50 -16.11 -9.61
CA ALA A 302 -0.70 -15.99 -8.79
C ALA A 302 -0.35 -15.58 -7.35
N VAL A 303 0.73 -16.13 -6.79
CA VAL A 303 1.20 -15.78 -5.43
C VAL A 303 1.62 -14.31 -5.37
N ALA A 304 2.36 -13.84 -6.37
CA ALA A 304 2.78 -12.44 -6.44
C ALA A 304 1.61 -11.48 -6.64
N LEU A 305 0.70 -11.80 -7.57
CA LEU A 305 -0.51 -11.03 -7.82
C LEU A 305 -1.44 -10.99 -6.60
N LEU A 306 -1.52 -12.07 -5.83
CA LEU A 306 -2.27 -12.12 -4.58
C LEU A 306 -1.78 -11.02 -3.62
N GLY A 307 -0.47 -10.76 -3.55
CA GLY A 307 0.08 -9.67 -2.75
C GLY A 307 -0.45 -8.29 -3.15
N GLN A 308 -0.50 -8.02 -4.46
CA GLN A 308 -1.03 -6.75 -4.97
C GLN A 308 -2.55 -6.63 -4.72
N VAL A 309 -3.30 -7.70 -4.93
CA VAL A 309 -4.75 -7.74 -4.66
C VAL A 309 -5.03 -7.56 -3.17
N LEU A 310 -4.28 -8.22 -2.28
CA LEU A 310 -4.44 -8.04 -0.84
C LEU A 310 -4.13 -6.61 -0.43
N ILE A 311 -3.05 -5.98 -0.93
CA ILE A 311 -2.78 -4.56 -0.69
C ILE A 311 -3.96 -3.71 -1.16
N LEU A 312 -4.51 -3.97 -2.35
CA LEU A 312 -5.68 -3.26 -2.85
C LEU A 312 -6.87 -3.36 -1.89
N LEU A 313 -7.18 -4.58 -1.40
CA LEU A 313 -8.27 -4.84 -0.47
C LEU A 313 -8.05 -4.16 0.89
N TYR A 314 -6.84 -4.27 1.45
CA TYR A 314 -6.49 -3.63 2.72
C TYR A 314 -6.62 -2.11 2.69
N TYR A 315 -6.33 -1.51 1.53
CA TYR A 315 -6.40 -0.07 1.35
C TYR A 315 -7.75 0.45 0.85
N ILE A 316 -8.77 -0.38 0.64
CA ILE A 316 -10.14 0.10 0.29
C ILE A 316 -10.61 1.29 1.15
N PRO A 317 -10.54 1.26 2.50
CA PRO A 317 -11.00 2.37 3.34
C PRO A 317 -10.14 3.64 3.21
N ALA A 318 -8.93 3.49 2.68
CA ALA A 318 -7.89 4.49 2.69
C ALA A 318 -7.67 5.12 1.32
N HIS A 319 -7.46 4.30 0.28
CA HIS A 319 -6.93 4.75 -0.99
C HIS A 319 -6.87 3.67 -2.07
N ASN A 320 -6.76 4.08 -3.33
CA ASN A 320 -6.37 3.18 -4.43
C ASN A 320 -4.84 2.91 -4.44
N LYS A 321 -4.33 2.26 -3.39
CA LYS A 321 -2.87 2.17 -3.14
C LYS A 321 -2.08 1.59 -4.31
N VAL A 322 -2.61 0.56 -4.96
CA VAL A 322 -1.95 -0.11 -6.10
C VAL A 322 -1.92 0.81 -7.32
N MET A 323 -3.00 1.51 -7.64
CA MET A 323 -3.03 2.35 -8.84
C MET A 323 -2.43 3.74 -8.64
N HIS A 324 -2.05 4.13 -7.42
CA HIS A 324 -1.64 5.50 -7.16
C HIS A 324 -0.19 5.80 -7.54
N SER A 325 0.69 4.80 -7.52
CA SER A 325 2.10 4.93 -7.91
C SER A 325 2.37 4.20 -9.22
N GLY A 326 3.37 4.66 -9.98
CA GLY A 326 3.78 3.95 -11.20
C GLY A 326 4.26 2.53 -10.90
N GLU A 327 4.97 2.33 -9.77
CA GLU A 327 5.44 1.01 -9.34
C GLU A 327 4.25 0.07 -9.10
N GLY A 328 3.20 0.54 -8.42
CA GLY A 328 1.99 -0.25 -8.18
C GLY A 328 1.22 -0.55 -9.46
N VAL A 329 1.00 0.45 -10.33
CA VAL A 329 0.30 0.30 -11.62
C VAL A 329 1.02 -0.72 -12.50
N PHE A 330 2.31 -0.53 -12.74
CA PHE A 330 3.08 -1.39 -13.65
C PHE A 330 3.25 -2.79 -13.06
N GLY A 331 3.56 -2.89 -11.76
CA GLY A 331 3.65 -4.16 -11.05
C GLY A 331 2.36 -4.96 -11.12
N PHE A 332 1.20 -4.33 -10.85
CA PHE A 332 -0.11 -4.99 -10.92
C PHE A 332 -0.44 -5.50 -12.32
N TRP A 333 -0.38 -4.63 -13.34
CA TRP A 333 -0.80 -5.01 -14.69
C TRP A 333 0.11 -6.05 -15.34
N VAL A 334 1.43 -5.97 -15.13
CA VAL A 334 2.35 -6.98 -15.67
C VAL A 334 2.19 -8.31 -14.95
N LEU A 335 2.03 -8.31 -13.62
CA LEU A 335 1.76 -9.55 -12.88
C LEU A 335 0.41 -10.15 -13.24
N LEU A 336 -0.61 -9.32 -13.46
CA LEU A 336 -1.93 -9.76 -13.94
C LEU A 336 -1.82 -10.42 -15.31
N ALA A 337 -1.11 -9.80 -16.26
CA ALA A 337 -0.86 -10.36 -17.57
C ALA A 337 -0.07 -11.66 -17.49
N ALA A 338 1.05 -11.68 -16.74
CA ALA A 338 1.87 -12.87 -16.54
C ALA A 338 1.05 -14.02 -15.95
N TRP A 339 0.24 -13.76 -14.92
CA TRP A 339 -0.68 -14.74 -14.36
C TRP A 339 -1.69 -15.23 -15.40
N ALA A 340 -2.37 -14.32 -16.13
CA ALA A 340 -3.39 -14.68 -17.11
C ALA A 340 -2.83 -15.57 -18.25
N PHE A 341 -1.62 -15.29 -18.73
CA PHE A 341 -0.97 -16.05 -19.80
C PHE A 341 -0.38 -17.39 -19.33
N THR A 342 0.04 -17.48 -18.08
CA THR A 342 0.66 -18.71 -17.52
C THR A 342 -0.32 -19.59 -16.77
N ARG A 343 -1.54 -19.11 -16.52
CA ARG A 343 -2.61 -19.88 -15.91
C ARG A 343 -3.00 -21.04 -16.81
N ARG A 344 -2.73 -22.26 -16.34
CA ARG A 344 -3.27 -23.47 -16.99
C ARG A 344 -4.77 -23.47 -16.82
N ARG A 345 -5.52 -23.60 -17.91
CA ARG A 345 -6.94 -23.96 -17.81
C ARG A 345 -6.98 -25.36 -17.20
N PRO A 346 -7.79 -25.61 -16.16
CA PRO A 346 -8.01 -26.98 -15.74
C PRO A 346 -8.42 -27.76 -16.99
N ALA A 347 -7.65 -28.80 -17.34
CA ALA A 347 -8.10 -29.74 -18.35
C ALA A 347 -9.50 -30.15 -17.91
N GLN A 348 -10.49 -29.99 -18.78
CA GLN A 348 -11.78 -30.62 -18.54
C GLN A 348 -11.45 -32.09 -18.36
N THR A 349 -11.43 -32.55 -17.12
CA THR A 349 -11.44 -33.96 -16.80
C THR A 349 -12.71 -34.43 -17.47
N SER A 350 -12.56 -35.06 -18.63
CA SER A 350 -13.61 -35.77 -19.33
C SER A 350 -14.24 -36.67 -18.28
N ALA A 351 -15.42 -36.29 -17.83
CA ALA A 351 -16.26 -37.11 -16.99
C ALA A 351 -16.51 -38.40 -17.79
N VAL A 352 -15.94 -39.50 -17.32
CA VAL A 352 -16.28 -40.86 -17.72
C VAL A 352 -17.02 -41.46 -16.56
#